data_AF-A0A822IHF8-F1
#
_entry.id   AF-A0A822IHF8-F1
#
_cell.length_a   1.000
_cell.length_b   1.000
_cell.length_c   1.000
_cell.angle_alpha   90.00
_cell.angle_beta   90.00
_cell.angle_gamma   90.00
#
_symmetry.space_group_name_H-M   'P 1'
#
loop_
_entity.id
_entity.type
_entity.pdbx_description
1 polymer ?
#
loop_
_entity_poly.entity_id
_entity_poly.type
_entity_poly.pdbx_seq_one_letter_code
_entity_poly.pdbx_strand_id
1 'polypeptide(L)'
;MSVIVPFYNEEDNIEPLYEQLSNTLKNLNRVEIWNPGTFPEGLTPEDFITGDEQSVLRNPLIAEILYKSKEIERWGSGLKRICEECKAGNVKVEFKDLKTGFLVVFYRTEEGITPKTTPKTRDEILLLIRENPVMTKEGIISWKGPSKGGRWEIQQNE
;
A
#
# COMPACT_ATOMS: atom_id res chain seq x y z
N MET A 1 -5.20 4.34 11.04
CA MET A 1 -6.52 4.13 10.44
C MET A 1 -6.44 2.78 9.73
N SER A 2 -7.27 1.83 10.14
CA SER A 2 -7.30 0.47 9.61
C SER A 2 -8.51 0.39 8.69
N VAL A 3 -8.29 0.07 7.41
CA VAL A 3 -9.39 -0.22 6.49
C VAL A 3 -9.49 -1.73 6.43
N ILE A 4 -10.55 -2.27 7.03
CA ILE A 4 -10.96 -3.65 6.80
C ILE A 4 -11.51 -3.67 5.37
N VAL A 5 -10.95 -4.54 4.52
CA VAL A 5 -11.45 -4.77 3.16
C VAL A 5 -12.50 -5.88 3.25
N PRO A 6 -13.81 -5.57 3.27
CA PRO A 6 -14.86 -6.59 3.20
C PRO A 6 -14.82 -7.29 1.84
N PHE A 7 -15.16 -8.59 1.84
CA PHE A 7 -15.41 -9.34 0.62
C PHE A 7 -16.81 -8.97 0.09
N TYR A 8 -16.89 -8.56 -1.19
CA TYR A 8 -18.15 -8.26 -1.89
C TYR A 8 -18.35 -9.25 -3.05
N ASN A 9 -19.61 -9.48 -3.44
CA ASN A 9 -19.95 -10.33 -4.58
C ASN A 9 -19.98 -9.50 -5.88
N GLU A 10 -19.79 -10.13 -7.04
CA GLU A 10 -19.81 -9.46 -8.35
C GLU A 10 -21.18 -8.81 -8.70
N GLU A 11 -22.25 -9.18 -8.01
CA GLU A 11 -23.61 -8.64 -8.23
C GLU A 11 -23.86 -7.31 -7.50
N ASP A 12 -22.96 -6.90 -6.61
CA ASP A 12 -23.09 -5.66 -5.86
C ASP A 12 -22.61 -4.47 -6.74
N ASN A 13 -23.45 -3.45 -6.93
CA ASN A 13 -23.05 -2.20 -7.61
C ASN A 13 -22.11 -1.37 -6.72
N ILE A 14 -20.82 -1.76 -6.70
CA ILE A 14 -19.79 -1.26 -5.77
C ILE A 14 -18.87 -0.18 -6.32
N GLU A 15 -19.03 0.25 -7.58
CA GLU A 15 -18.16 1.23 -8.24
C GLU A 15 -17.85 2.48 -7.37
N PRO A 16 -18.85 3.13 -6.73
CA PRO A 16 -18.61 4.32 -5.91
C PRO A 16 -17.83 4.01 -4.62
N LEU A 17 -18.07 2.84 -4.03
CA LEU A 17 -17.40 2.38 -2.83
C LEU A 17 -15.95 1.97 -3.14
N TYR A 18 -15.71 1.35 -4.29
CA TYR A 18 -14.37 1.00 -4.75
C TYR A 18 -13.50 2.25 -4.94
N GLU A 19 -14.05 3.30 -5.56
CA GLU A 19 -13.32 4.56 -5.75
C GLU A 19 -13.02 5.24 -4.40
N GLN A 20 -13.97 5.22 -3.47
CA GLN A 20 -13.79 5.76 -2.13
C GLN A 20 -12.77 4.95 -1.30
N LEU A 21 -12.82 3.63 -1.36
CA LEU A 21 -11.85 2.72 -0.73
C LEU A 21 -10.47 2.90 -1.35
N SER A 22 -10.37 2.96 -2.67
CA SER A 22 -9.13 3.22 -3.41
C SER A 22 -8.49 4.53 -2.98
N ASN A 23 -9.27 5.62 -2.90
CA ASN A 23 -8.78 6.92 -2.46
C ASN A 23 -8.40 6.95 -0.97
N THR A 24 -9.09 6.18 -0.13
CA THR A 24 -8.72 6.01 1.28
C THR A 24 -7.44 5.19 1.44
N LEU A 25 -7.33 4.07 0.72
CA LEU A 25 -6.15 3.18 0.70
C LEU A 25 -4.91 3.88 0.10
N LYS A 26 -5.09 4.78 -0.88
CA LYS A 26 -4.00 5.63 -1.42
C LYS A 26 -3.32 6.46 -0.32
N ASN A 27 -4.07 6.93 0.66
CA ASN A 27 -3.56 7.75 1.76
C ASN A 27 -3.11 6.94 2.99
N LEU A 28 -3.26 5.61 2.95
CA LEU A 28 -2.80 4.72 4.00
C LEU A 28 -1.37 4.24 3.71
N ASN A 29 -0.52 4.34 4.73
CA ASN A 29 0.86 3.85 4.69
C ASN A 29 0.97 2.33 4.91
N ARG A 30 -0.16 1.62 5.00
CA ARG A 30 -0.20 0.17 5.18
C ARG A 30 -1.53 -0.44 4.78
N VAL A 31 -1.50 -1.72 4.46
CA VAL A 31 -2.66 -2.59 4.25
C VAL A 31 -2.68 -3.63 5.37
N GLU A 32 -3.85 -3.84 5.98
CA GLU A 32 -4.07 -4.79 7.06
C GLU A 32 -5.07 -5.85 6.60
N ILE A 33 -4.69 -7.13 6.66
CA ILE A 33 -5.55 -8.26 6.35
C ILE A 33 -5.80 -9.03 7.64
N TRP A 34 -7.05 -9.03 8.10
CA TRP A 34 -7.45 -9.69 9.34
C TRP A 34 -8.26 -10.95 9.06
N ASN A 35 -7.93 -12.02 9.77
CA ASN A 35 -8.66 -13.28 9.79
C ASN A 35 -9.21 -13.56 11.20
N PRO A 36 -10.51 -13.87 11.36
CA PRO A 36 -11.04 -14.39 12.61
C PRO A 36 -10.54 -15.84 12.80
N GLY A 37 -9.69 -16.02 13.81
CA GLY A 37 -9.06 -17.31 14.10
C GLY A 37 -7.61 -17.10 14.53
N THR A 38 -7.24 -17.65 15.67
CA THR A 38 -5.85 -17.61 16.15
C THR A 38 -4.99 -18.51 15.29
N PHE A 39 -3.68 -18.42 15.42
CA PHE A 39 -2.79 -19.46 14.90
C PHE A 39 -2.98 -20.80 15.66
N PRO A 40 -2.59 -21.97 15.11
CA PRO A 40 -2.60 -23.22 15.85
C PRO A 40 -1.79 -23.10 17.15
N GLU A 41 -2.30 -23.68 18.24
CA GLU A 41 -1.67 -23.58 19.55
C GLU A 41 -0.24 -24.16 19.53
N GLY A 42 0.71 -23.42 20.08
CA GLY A 42 2.11 -23.82 20.15
C GLY A 42 2.92 -23.60 18.87
N LEU A 43 2.32 -23.09 17.79
CA LEU A 43 3.02 -22.73 16.56
C LEU A 43 3.04 -21.20 16.37
N THR A 44 4.08 -20.68 15.73
CA THR A 44 4.17 -19.28 15.32
C THR A 44 4.31 -19.15 13.80
N PRO A 45 4.00 -17.99 13.20
CA PRO A 45 4.22 -17.77 11.78
C PRO A 45 5.65 -18.06 11.33
N GLU A 46 6.64 -17.79 12.19
CA GLU A 46 8.06 -18.01 11.93
C GLU A 46 8.39 -19.47 11.65
N ASP A 47 7.77 -20.43 12.36
CA ASP A 47 7.99 -21.88 12.18
C ASP A 47 7.67 -22.34 10.74
N PHE A 48 6.68 -21.70 10.11
CA PHE A 48 6.28 -21.96 8.73
C PHE A 48 7.13 -21.18 7.71
N ILE A 49 7.71 -20.06 8.10
CA ILE A 49 8.57 -19.24 7.23
C ILE A 49 9.94 -19.90 7.09
N THR A 50 10.50 -20.45 8.17
CA THR A 50 11.78 -21.18 8.14
C THR A 50 11.65 -22.52 7.43
N GLY A 51 10.44 -23.10 7.43
CA GLY A 51 10.14 -24.39 6.80
C GLY A 51 10.33 -25.58 7.74
N ASP A 52 10.35 -25.33 9.05
CA ASP A 52 10.47 -26.37 10.07
C ASP A 52 9.15 -27.12 10.27
N GLU A 53 8.02 -26.50 9.91
CA GLU A 53 6.68 -27.07 10.09
C GLU A 53 5.91 -27.30 8.78
N GLN A 54 5.04 -28.32 8.81
CA GLN A 54 4.12 -28.61 7.71
C GLN A 54 2.76 -27.94 7.91
N SER A 55 2.12 -27.55 6.81
CA SER A 55 0.80 -26.95 6.85
C SER A 55 -0.26 -27.89 7.39
N VAL A 56 -0.87 -27.49 8.51
CA VAL A 56 -2.03 -28.16 9.10
C VAL A 56 -3.32 -27.52 8.59
N LEU A 57 -4.09 -28.27 7.79
CA LEU A 57 -5.37 -27.81 7.26
C LEU A 57 -6.48 -27.93 8.32
N ARG A 58 -7.06 -26.80 8.74
CA ARG A 58 -8.24 -26.79 9.63
C ARG A 58 -9.49 -27.37 8.97
N ASN A 59 -9.69 -27.05 7.69
CA ASN A 59 -10.79 -27.59 6.90
C ASN A 59 -10.24 -28.16 5.58
N PRO A 60 -9.87 -29.46 5.57
CA PRO A 60 -9.31 -30.10 4.39
C PRO A 60 -10.24 -30.08 3.18
N LEU A 61 -11.55 -30.21 3.39
CA LEU A 61 -12.54 -30.24 2.30
C LEU A 61 -12.63 -28.90 1.58
N ILE A 62 -12.69 -27.79 2.32
CA ILE A 62 -12.69 -26.45 1.72
C ILE A 62 -11.38 -26.20 0.97
N ALA A 63 -10.25 -26.51 1.60
CA ALA A 63 -8.94 -26.33 0.98
C ALA A 63 -8.81 -27.15 -0.32
N GLU A 64 -9.30 -28.39 -0.32
CA GLU A 64 -9.27 -29.25 -1.49
C GLU A 64 -10.16 -28.74 -2.63
N ILE A 65 -11.36 -28.24 -2.31
CA ILE A 65 -12.26 -27.62 -3.30
C ILE A 65 -11.59 -26.40 -3.93
N LEU A 66 -11.06 -25.48 -3.12
CA LEU A 66 -10.40 -24.25 -3.61
C LEU A 66 -9.15 -24.56 -4.44
N TYR A 67 -8.39 -25.59 -4.06
CA TYR A 67 -7.24 -26.04 -4.82
C TYR A 67 -7.66 -26.63 -6.17
N LYS A 68 -8.71 -27.47 -6.20
CA LYS A 68 -9.23 -28.07 -7.42
C LYS A 68 -9.88 -27.04 -8.36
N SER A 69 -10.49 -25.98 -7.81
CA SER A 69 -11.02 -24.86 -8.58
C SER A 69 -9.94 -23.87 -9.05
N LYS A 70 -8.67 -24.07 -8.65
CA LYS A 70 -7.51 -23.21 -8.99
C LYS A 70 -7.59 -21.79 -8.40
N GLU A 71 -8.37 -21.62 -7.34
CA GLU A 71 -8.45 -20.35 -6.60
C GLU A 71 -7.25 -20.16 -5.67
N ILE A 72 -6.69 -21.27 -5.19
CA ILE A 72 -5.51 -21.28 -4.34
C ILE A 72 -4.46 -22.25 -4.87
N GLU A 73 -3.22 -21.96 -4.56
CA GLU A 73 -2.12 -22.91 -4.73
C GLU A 73 -2.10 -23.95 -3.60
N ARG A 74 -1.22 -24.94 -3.71
CA ARG A 74 -1.05 -25.97 -2.68
C ARG A 74 -0.55 -25.31 -1.38
N TRP A 75 -1.14 -25.71 -0.27
CA TRP A 75 -0.95 -25.12 1.06
C TRP A 75 0.48 -25.30 1.60
N GLY A 76 0.85 -24.42 2.55
CA GLY A 76 2.09 -24.50 3.33
C GLY A 76 3.28 -23.67 2.85
N SER A 77 3.20 -23.06 1.67
CA SER A 77 4.25 -22.13 1.21
C SER A 77 3.85 -20.65 1.34
N GLY A 78 2.59 -20.36 1.68
CA GLY A 78 2.04 -19.01 1.62
C GLY A 78 2.81 -17.97 2.44
N LEU A 79 3.06 -18.25 3.72
CA LEU A 79 3.77 -17.31 4.61
C LEU A 79 5.21 -17.05 4.14
N LYS A 80 5.94 -18.11 3.80
CA LYS A 80 7.30 -18.02 3.26
C LYS A 80 7.35 -17.18 1.98
N ARG A 81 6.45 -17.43 1.04
CA ARG A 81 6.37 -16.67 -0.21
C ARG A 81 6.03 -15.21 0.00
N ILE A 82 5.08 -14.92 0.90
CA ILE A 82 4.79 -13.53 1.29
C ILE A 82 6.06 -12.84 1.78
N CYS A 83 6.85 -13.48 2.66
CA CYS A 83 8.12 -12.94 3.12
C CYS A 83 9.14 -12.73 1.99
N GLU A 84 9.29 -13.71 1.10
CA GLU A 84 10.23 -13.65 -0.02
C GLU A 84 9.89 -12.53 -1.01
N GLU A 85 8.62 -12.43 -1.41
CA GLU A 85 8.13 -11.39 -2.32
C GLU A 85 8.21 -10.00 -1.70
N CYS A 86 7.80 -9.86 -0.43
CA CYS A 86 7.91 -8.58 0.27
C CYS A 86 9.37 -8.15 0.40
N LYS A 87 10.28 -9.06 0.73
CA LYS A 87 11.72 -8.78 0.80
C LYS A 87 12.28 -8.37 -0.56
N ALA A 88 11.87 -9.02 -1.64
CA ALA A 88 12.28 -8.66 -3.00
C ALA A 88 11.76 -7.27 -3.41
N GLY A 89 10.56 -6.90 -2.99
CA GLY A 89 9.93 -5.60 -3.26
C GLY A 89 10.30 -4.49 -2.27
N ASN A 90 11.24 -4.72 -1.34
CA ASN A 90 11.56 -3.80 -0.23
C ASN A 90 10.35 -3.44 0.65
N VAL A 91 9.30 -4.26 0.66
CA VAL A 91 8.08 -4.08 1.45
C VAL A 91 8.29 -4.71 2.82
N LYS A 92 8.07 -3.92 3.89
CA LYS A 92 8.01 -4.48 5.24
C LYS A 92 6.68 -5.19 5.44
N VAL A 93 6.73 -6.42 5.96
CA VAL A 93 5.55 -7.22 6.35
C VAL A 93 5.66 -7.65 7.82
N GLU A 94 4.55 -7.63 8.54
CA GLU A 94 4.44 -8.12 9.92
C GLU A 94 3.27 -9.11 10.06
N PHE A 95 3.49 -10.19 10.79
CA PHE A 95 2.45 -11.13 11.20
C PHE A 95 2.16 -10.95 12.69
N LYS A 96 0.89 -10.84 13.07
CA LYS A 96 0.48 -10.64 14.47
C LYS A 96 -0.59 -11.66 14.82
N ASP A 97 -0.24 -12.55 15.75
CA ASP A 97 -1.22 -13.40 16.41
C ASP A 97 -1.88 -12.59 17.54
N LEU A 98 -3.17 -12.30 17.37
CA LEU A 98 -4.00 -11.58 18.33
C LEU A 98 -4.89 -12.60 19.04
N LYS A 99 -5.28 -12.29 20.28
CA LYS A 99 -6.27 -13.11 21.01
C LYS A 99 -7.60 -13.27 20.24
N THR A 100 -7.91 -12.33 19.35
CA THR A 100 -9.15 -12.28 18.57
C THR A 100 -8.98 -12.78 17.13
N GLY A 101 -7.77 -13.10 16.70
CA GLY A 101 -7.52 -13.56 15.32
C GLY A 101 -6.10 -13.30 14.84
N PHE A 102 -5.89 -13.48 13.55
CA PHE A 102 -4.58 -13.29 12.93
C PHE A 102 -4.57 -12.07 12.02
N LEU A 103 -3.51 -11.28 12.08
CA LEU A 103 -3.38 -10.05 11.31
C LEU A 103 -2.08 -10.07 10.49
N VAL A 104 -2.18 -9.79 9.20
CA VAL A 104 -1.04 -9.58 8.30
C VAL A 104 -0.99 -8.10 7.93
N VAL A 105 0.15 -7.45 8.14
CA VAL A 105 0.33 -6.01 7.92
C VAL A 105 1.41 -5.78 6.88
N PHE A 106 1.04 -5.18 5.76
CA PHE A 106 1.96 -4.77 4.68
C PHE A 106 2.17 -3.26 4.77
N TYR A 107 3.42 -2.81 4.85
CA TYR A 107 3.75 -1.38 4.92
C TYR A 107 4.08 -0.85 3.52
N ARG A 108 3.46 0.27 3.15
CA ARG A 108 3.77 0.98 1.91
C ARG A 108 5.21 1.52 1.99
N THR A 109 6.00 1.23 0.96
CA THR A 109 7.34 1.80 0.81
C THR A 109 7.24 3.29 0.44
N GLU A 110 8.08 4.13 1.05
CA GLU A 110 8.09 5.59 0.78
C GLU A 110 8.66 5.94 -0.61
N GLU A 111 9.21 4.97 -1.34
CA GLU A 111 9.86 5.14 -2.65
C GLU A 111 8.89 5.60 -3.76
N GLY A 112 7.58 5.58 -3.52
CA GLY A 112 6.56 6.11 -4.44
C GLY A 112 6.14 7.57 -4.20
N ILE A 113 6.62 8.23 -3.14
CA ILE A 113 6.26 9.62 -2.79
C ILE A 113 7.52 10.44 -2.45
N THR A 114 8.55 10.37 -3.30
CA THR A 114 9.44 11.53 -3.41
C THR A 114 8.82 12.46 -4.45
N PRO A 115 8.22 13.61 -4.08
CA PRO A 115 8.18 14.69 -5.04
C PRO A 115 9.64 14.94 -5.43
N LYS A 116 10.00 14.76 -6.71
CA LYS A 116 11.33 15.12 -7.26
C LYS A 116 11.59 16.64 -7.23
N THR A 117 10.86 17.36 -6.39
CA THR A 117 10.78 18.80 -6.27
C THR A 117 10.68 19.10 -4.79
N THR A 118 11.61 19.91 -4.27
CA THR A 118 11.53 20.49 -2.93
C THR A 118 10.13 21.08 -2.71
N PRO A 119 9.41 20.71 -1.64
CA PRO A 119 8.10 21.27 -1.37
C PRO A 119 8.23 22.78 -1.14
N LYS A 120 7.52 23.57 -1.94
CA LYS A 120 7.45 25.03 -1.78
C LYS A 120 6.54 25.40 -0.63
N THR A 121 6.92 26.43 0.10
CA THR A 121 6.17 26.96 1.22
C THR A 121 4.89 27.64 0.70
N ARG A 122 3.84 27.70 1.54
CA ARG A 122 2.57 28.38 1.20
C ARG A 122 2.78 29.80 0.67
N ASP A 123 3.69 30.56 1.29
CA ASP A 123 3.96 31.95 0.93
C ASP A 123 4.63 32.08 -0.44
N GLU A 124 5.51 31.13 -0.79
CA GLU A 124 6.16 31.06 -2.11
C GLU A 124 5.14 30.77 -3.21
N ILE A 125 4.16 29.91 -2.95
CA ILE A 125 3.09 29.59 -3.90
C ILE A 125 2.19 30.81 -4.14
N LEU A 126 1.86 31.56 -3.07
CA LEU A 126 1.04 32.77 -3.17
C LEU A 126 1.74 33.89 -3.95
N LEU A 127 3.06 34.05 -3.77
CA LEU A 127 3.86 34.97 -4.56
C LEU A 127 3.86 34.60 -6.04
N LEU A 128 4.05 33.33 -6.38
CA LEU A 128 4.06 32.83 -7.76
C LEU A 128 2.76 33.08 -8.51
N ILE A 129 1.62 32.79 -7.87
CA ILE A 129 0.30 33.01 -8.47
C ILE A 129 0.03 34.51 -8.66
N ARG A 130 0.53 35.35 -7.75
CA ARG A 130 0.38 36.80 -7.85
C ARG A 130 1.21 37.40 -8.99
N GLU A 131 2.43 36.91 -9.21
CA GLU A 131 3.31 37.38 -10.29
C GLU A 131 2.91 36.82 -11.66
N ASN A 132 2.36 35.60 -11.69
CA ASN A 132 1.88 34.97 -12.90
C ASN A 132 0.48 34.37 -12.69
N PRO A 133 -0.59 35.17 -12.91
CA PRO A 133 -1.96 34.75 -12.63
C PRO A 133 -2.48 33.64 -13.56
N VAL A 134 -1.77 33.32 -14.65
CA VAL A 134 -2.09 32.23 -15.58
C VAL A 134 -1.29 30.95 -15.28
N MET A 135 -0.51 30.94 -14.20
CA MET A 135 0.37 29.82 -13.87
C MET A 135 -0.41 28.55 -13.53
N THR A 136 -0.06 27.46 -14.22
CA THR A 136 -0.67 26.13 -14.00
C THR A 136 0.00 25.39 -12.85
N LYS A 137 -0.67 24.36 -12.32
CA LYS A 137 -0.14 23.53 -11.21
C LYS A 137 1.19 22.89 -11.59
N GLU A 138 1.34 22.44 -12.82
CA GLU A 138 2.56 21.86 -13.39
C GLU A 138 3.69 22.91 -13.46
N GLY A 139 3.36 24.16 -13.80
CA GLY A 139 4.29 25.29 -13.77
C GLY A 139 4.80 25.61 -12.36
N ILE A 140 3.93 25.54 -11.35
CA ILE A 140 4.31 25.77 -9.94
C ILE A 140 5.27 24.67 -9.48
N ILE A 141 5.03 23.40 -9.82
CA ILE A 141 5.86 22.27 -9.42
C ILE A 141 7.25 22.34 -10.05
N SER A 142 7.34 22.75 -11.32
CA SER A 142 8.59 22.77 -12.10
C SER A 142 9.47 24.01 -11.87
N TRP A 143 8.93 25.10 -11.30
CA TRP A 143 9.68 26.35 -11.10
C TRP A 143 10.77 26.21 -10.03
N LYS A 144 12.02 26.52 -10.38
CA LYS A 144 13.23 26.27 -9.56
C LYS A 144 13.73 27.47 -8.74
N GLY A 145 12.94 28.55 -8.66
CA GLY A 145 13.37 29.78 -7.98
C GLY A 145 14.20 30.71 -8.86
N PRO A 146 14.37 31.98 -8.47
CA PRO A 146 15.32 32.86 -9.12
C PRO A 146 16.75 32.35 -8.90
N SER A 147 17.56 32.36 -9.96
CA SER A 147 18.99 32.04 -9.92
C SER A 147 19.69 32.90 -8.86
N LYS A 148 20.49 32.29 -7.97
CA LYS A 148 21.17 33.00 -6.86
C LYS A 148 21.87 34.27 -7.37
N GLY A 149 21.34 35.43 -6.97
CA GLY A 149 22.00 36.74 -7.12
C GLY A 149 21.69 37.55 -8.39
N GLY A 150 20.58 37.31 -9.11
CA GLY A 150 20.29 38.05 -10.34
C GLY A 150 18.82 38.39 -10.56
N ARG A 151 18.60 39.59 -11.10
CA ARG A 151 17.36 40.27 -11.49
C ARG A 151 16.35 39.37 -12.22
N TRP A 152 15.05 39.61 -12.00
CA TRP A 152 13.93 38.94 -12.68
C TRP A 152 14.00 39.14 -14.20
N GLU A 153 14.45 38.11 -14.93
CA GLU A 153 14.35 38.09 -16.39
C GLU A 153 13.18 37.19 -16.80
N ILE A 154 12.19 37.82 -17.42
CA ILE A 154 11.00 37.18 -17.96
C ILE A 154 11.40 36.63 -19.33
N GLN A 155 11.49 35.31 -19.51
CA GLN A 155 11.53 34.75 -20.86
C GLN A 155 10.13 34.84 -21.45
N GLN A 156 9.93 35.77 -22.38
CA GLN A 156 8.79 35.72 -23.29
C GLN A 156 9.09 34.64 -24.32
N ASN A 157 8.29 33.58 -24.34
CA ASN A 157 8.27 32.65 -25.46
C ASN A 157 7.27 33.18 -26.49
N GLU A 158 7.75 33.38 -27.72
CA GLU A 158 6.95 33.49 -28.94
C GLU A 158 6.22 32.16 -29.24
#